data_AF-A0A6B2VFC6-F1
#
_entry.id   AF-A0A6B2VFC6-F1
#
_cell.length_a   1.000
_cell.length_b   1.000
_cell.length_c   1.000
_cell.angle_alpha   90.00
_cell.angle_beta   90.00
_cell.angle_gamma   90.00
#
_symmetry.space_group_name_H-M   'P 1'
#
loop_
_entity.id
_entity.type
_entity.pdbx_description
1 polymer ?
#
loop_
_entity_poly.entity_id
_entity_poly.type
_entity_poly.pdbx_seq_one_letter_code
_entity_poly.pdbx_strand_id
1 'polypeptide(L)'
;GLRRRASRAERMRHVLPPRDGGALAAIAAAPTADVIFVAHTGLDVVHSARSVWSGLPLREGVRAHWWRVPASRVPQGEDARSEWLLGQWTRLDRWVADHASPDATHA
;
A
#
# COMPACT_ATOMS: atom_id res chain seq x y z
N GLY A 1 -3.31 -19.81 6.04
CA GLY A 1 -2.11 -20.61 5.69
C GLY A 1 -1.35 -19.96 4.54
N LEU A 2 -0.05 -20.24 4.45
CA LEU A 2 0.90 -19.59 3.52
C LEU A 2 0.47 -19.65 2.05
N ARG A 3 -0.07 -20.77 1.57
CA ARG A 3 -0.54 -20.91 0.16
C ARG A 3 -1.62 -19.90 -0.24
N ARG A 4 -2.57 -19.61 0.66
CA ARG A 4 -3.62 -18.61 0.39
C ARG A 4 -3.02 -17.20 0.29
N ARG A 5 -2.05 -16.89 1.14
CA ARG A 5 -1.34 -15.60 1.13
C ARG A 5 -0.52 -15.44 -0.15
N ALA A 6 0.21 -16.47 -0.54
CA ALA A 6 0.99 -16.51 -1.78
C ALA A 6 0.10 -16.29 -3.01
N SER A 7 -0.98 -17.07 -3.15
CA SER A 7 -1.93 -16.90 -4.26
C SER A 7 -2.52 -15.49 -4.35
N ARG A 8 -2.76 -14.84 -3.20
CA ARG A 8 -3.33 -13.51 -3.13
C ARG A 8 -2.30 -12.41 -3.39
N ALA A 9 -1.06 -12.65 -3.00
CA ALA A 9 0.10 -11.83 -3.34
C ALA A 9 0.42 -11.89 -4.84
N GLU A 10 0.35 -13.06 -5.47
CA GLU A 10 0.55 -13.24 -6.92
C GLU A 10 -0.44 -12.45 -7.78
N ARG A 11 -1.62 -12.11 -7.22
CA ARG A 11 -2.63 -11.29 -7.91
C ARG A 11 -2.43 -9.79 -7.73
N MET A 12 -1.51 -9.35 -6.87
CA MET A 12 -1.18 -7.93 -6.70
C MET A 12 -0.19 -7.53 -7.80
N ARG A 13 -0.60 -6.61 -8.66
CA ARG A 13 0.21 -6.18 -9.83
C ARG A 13 0.86 -4.81 -9.64
N HIS A 14 0.35 -4.03 -8.70
CA HIS A 14 0.73 -2.62 -8.52
C HIS A 14 1.38 -2.36 -7.15
N VAL A 15 1.28 -3.31 -6.21
CA VAL A 15 1.96 -3.22 -4.92
C VAL A 15 2.65 -4.53 -4.57
N LEU A 16 3.83 -4.43 -3.95
CA LEU A 16 4.47 -5.61 -3.38
C LEU A 16 3.64 -6.17 -2.22
N PRO A 17 3.67 -7.50 -1.99
CA PRO A 17 3.02 -8.11 -0.84
C PRO A 17 3.49 -7.47 0.48
N PRO A 18 2.61 -7.35 1.48
CA PRO A 18 2.97 -6.69 2.74
C PRO A 18 4.08 -7.45 3.46
N ARG A 19 5.16 -6.74 3.82
CA ARG A 19 6.10 -7.18 4.86
C ARG A 19 5.47 -6.83 6.22
N ASP A 20 4.69 -7.76 6.73
CA ASP A 20 3.77 -7.56 7.85
C ASP A 20 4.46 -7.42 9.22
N GLY A 21 5.61 -8.04 9.44
CA GLY A 21 6.27 -8.07 10.76
C GLY A 21 6.42 -6.70 11.43
N GLY A 22 6.92 -5.69 10.71
CA GLY A 22 7.11 -4.34 11.26
C GLY A 22 5.80 -3.62 11.55
N ALA A 23 4.82 -3.72 10.64
CA ALA A 23 3.50 -3.11 10.82
C ALA A 23 2.74 -3.75 11.99
N LEU A 24 2.81 -5.07 12.13
CA LEU A 24 2.19 -5.81 13.23
C LEU A 24 2.82 -5.45 14.57
N ALA A 25 4.16 -5.32 14.63
CA ALA A 25 4.86 -4.88 15.84
C ALA A 25 4.44 -3.47 16.26
N ALA A 26 4.34 -2.53 15.31
CA ALA A 26 3.88 -1.16 15.59
C ALA A 26 2.44 -1.12 16.12
N ILE A 27 1.53 -1.88 15.50
CA ILE A 27 0.13 -1.99 15.96
C ILE A 27 0.07 -2.60 17.37
N ALA A 28 0.89 -3.61 17.66
CA ALA A 28 0.94 -4.23 18.98
C ALA A 28 1.45 -3.27 20.06
N ALA A 29 2.43 -2.43 19.73
CA ALA A 29 2.99 -1.43 20.65
C ALA A 29 2.05 -0.25 20.92
N ALA A 30 1.11 0.03 20.02
CA ALA A 30 0.18 1.16 20.11
C ALA A 30 -1.30 0.73 19.98
N PRO A 31 -1.85 -0.03 20.95
CA PRO A 31 -3.16 -0.67 20.83
C PRO A 31 -4.34 0.31 20.79
N THR A 32 -4.15 1.56 21.20
CA THR A 32 -5.18 2.62 21.18
C THR A 32 -5.07 3.54 19.96
N ALA A 33 -4.04 3.37 19.12
CA ALA A 33 -3.82 4.21 17.95
C ALA A 33 -4.65 3.73 16.75
N ASP A 34 -5.15 4.69 15.99
CA ASP A 34 -5.77 4.41 14.70
C ASP A 34 -4.71 4.05 13.67
N VAL A 35 -5.07 3.16 12.74
CA VAL A 35 -4.19 2.75 11.64
C VAL A 35 -4.60 3.49 10.37
N ILE A 36 -3.65 4.18 9.75
CA ILE A 36 -3.84 4.84 8.46
C ILE A 36 -3.13 4.06 7.38
N PHE A 37 -3.87 3.66 6.34
CA PHE A 37 -3.30 3.13 5.11
C PHE A 37 -3.24 4.25 4.08
N VAL A 38 -2.09 4.41 3.44
CA VAL A 38 -1.87 5.44 2.42
C VAL A 38 -1.52 4.75 1.11
N ALA A 39 -2.26 5.06 0.05
CA ALA A 39 -1.91 4.73 -1.32
C ALA A 39 -1.52 5.99 -2.08
N HIS A 40 -0.57 5.87 -3.00
CA HIS A 40 -0.19 6.94 -3.91
C HIS A 40 0.23 6.40 -5.27
N THR A 41 0.10 7.21 -6.31
CA THR A 41 0.57 6.92 -7.69
C THR A 41 0.90 8.24 -8.41
N GLY A 42 1.63 8.16 -9.53
CA GLY A 42 2.11 9.34 -10.28
C GLY A 42 3.52 9.81 -9.88
N LEU A 43 4.28 8.97 -9.18
CA LEU A 43 5.71 9.15 -8.92
C LEU A 43 6.58 8.12 -9.66
N ASP A 44 6.01 7.32 -10.55
CA ASP A 44 6.75 6.26 -11.23
C ASP A 44 7.77 6.81 -12.24
N VAL A 45 7.66 8.09 -12.61
CA VAL A 45 8.58 8.78 -13.54
C VAL A 45 9.91 9.23 -12.89
N VAL A 46 10.06 9.13 -11.56
CA VAL A 46 11.25 9.59 -10.85
C VAL A 46 12.23 8.46 -10.53
N HIS A 47 12.82 7.88 -11.58
CA HIS A 47 13.86 6.85 -11.46
C HIS A 47 15.24 7.39 -11.00
N SER A 48 15.40 8.71 -10.82
CA SER A 48 16.59 9.31 -10.18
C SER A 48 16.34 10.75 -9.74
N ALA A 49 17.11 11.24 -8.75
CA ALA A 49 17.11 12.65 -8.33
C ALA A 49 17.42 13.63 -9.49
N ARG A 50 18.15 13.17 -10.52
CA ARG A 50 18.42 13.92 -11.74
C ARG A 50 17.18 14.06 -12.63
N SER A 51 16.38 13.00 -12.74
CA SER A 51 15.08 12.99 -13.45
C SER A 51 14.06 13.91 -12.80
N VAL A 52 14.06 13.97 -11.46
CA VAL A 52 13.25 14.92 -10.68
C VAL A 52 13.59 16.36 -11.07
N TRP A 53 14.88 16.71 -11.19
CA TRP A 53 15.30 18.08 -11.50
C TRP A 53 15.00 18.51 -12.95
N SER A 54 15.05 17.58 -13.93
CA SER A 54 14.73 17.87 -15.33
C SER A 54 13.23 17.78 -15.66
N GLY A 55 12.44 17.11 -14.81
CA GLY A 55 11.01 16.90 -14.98
C GLY A 55 10.13 17.97 -14.33
N LEU A 56 10.72 19.08 -13.85
CA LEU A 56 9.96 20.17 -13.25
C LEU A 56 9.50 21.21 -14.30
N PRO A 57 8.27 21.73 -14.18
CA PRO A 57 7.27 21.36 -13.16
C PRO A 57 6.75 19.94 -13.43
N LEU A 58 6.50 19.16 -12.36
CA LEU A 58 5.93 17.81 -12.42
C LEU A 58 4.68 17.88 -13.29
N ARG A 59 4.81 17.51 -14.57
CA ARG A 59 3.71 17.64 -15.54
C ARG A 59 2.60 16.63 -15.25
N GLU A 60 2.93 15.59 -14.49
CA GLU A 60 2.00 14.56 -14.03
C GLU A 60 1.68 14.75 -12.54
N GLY A 61 0.39 14.70 -12.21
CA GLY A 61 -0.10 14.93 -10.85
C GLY A 61 0.08 13.70 -9.96
N VAL A 62 0.70 13.88 -8.79
CA VAL A 62 0.71 12.87 -7.73
C VAL A 62 -0.69 12.74 -7.15
N ARG A 63 -1.23 11.52 -7.16
CA ARG A 63 -2.50 11.18 -6.52
C ARG A 63 -2.21 10.41 -5.24
N ALA A 64 -2.89 10.79 -4.16
CA ALA A 64 -2.80 10.08 -2.88
C ALA A 64 -4.19 9.89 -2.28
N HIS A 65 -4.36 8.78 -1.58
CA HIS A 65 -5.59 8.46 -0.87
C HIS A 65 -5.27 7.80 0.47
N TRP A 66 -6.02 8.14 1.51
CA TRP A 66 -5.88 7.52 2.83
C TRP A 66 -7.17 6.88 3.31
N TRP A 67 -7.03 5.74 3.99
CA TRP A 67 -8.10 5.11 4.75
C TRP A 67 -7.71 5.07 6.23
N ARG A 68 -8.58 5.65 7.06
CA ARG A 68 -8.47 5.54 8.51
C ARG A 68 -9.24 4.32 9.00
N VAL A 69 -8.58 3.49 9.80
CA VAL A 69 -9.21 2.41 10.56
C VAL A 69 -9.11 2.77 12.03
N PRO A 70 -10.25 3.04 12.71
CA PRO A 70 -10.24 3.29 14.15
C PRO A 70 -9.62 2.11 14.91
N ALA A 71 -8.90 2.37 16.00
CA ALA A 71 -8.25 1.35 16.82
C ALA A 71 -9.23 0.22 17.22
N SER A 72 -10.48 0.58 17.53
CA SER A 72 -11.55 -0.36 17.88
C SER A 72 -11.98 -1.31 16.76
N ARG A 73 -11.62 -1.01 15.50
CA ARG A 73 -11.89 -1.84 14.32
C ARG A 73 -10.67 -2.64 13.86
N VAL A 74 -9.53 -2.50 14.53
CA VAL A 74 -8.35 -3.33 14.25
C VAL A 74 -8.57 -4.71 14.88
N PRO A 75 -8.46 -5.81 14.10
CA PRO A 75 -8.65 -7.16 14.64
C PRO A 75 -7.67 -7.48 15.78
N GLN A 76 -8.09 -8.35 16.68
CA GLN A 76 -7.23 -8.87 17.75
C GLN A 76 -6.57 -10.18 17.33
N GLY A 77 -5.33 -10.40 17.78
CA GLY A 77 -4.54 -11.57 17.42
C GLY A 77 -3.70 -11.37 16.14
N GLU A 78 -2.51 -11.95 16.15
CA GLU A 78 -1.51 -11.76 15.09
C GLU A 78 -1.99 -12.28 13.73
N ASP A 79 -2.55 -13.49 13.69
CA ASP A 79 -3.08 -14.10 12.47
C ASP A 79 -4.21 -13.28 11.83
N ALA A 80 -5.15 -12.79 12.67
CA ALA A 80 -6.27 -11.99 12.21
C ALA A 80 -5.81 -10.63 11.66
N ARG A 81 -4.86 -9.97 12.35
CA ARG A 81 -4.26 -8.73 11.87
C ARG A 81 -3.47 -8.95 10.59
N SER A 82 -2.75 -10.06 10.48
CA SER A 82 -1.96 -10.38 9.30
C SER A 82 -2.85 -10.63 8.07
N GLU A 83 -3.96 -11.35 8.21
CA GLU A 83 -4.95 -11.51 7.12
C GLU A 83 -5.64 -10.17 6.78
N TRP A 84 -5.93 -9.35 7.79
CA TRP A 84 -6.50 -8.03 7.61
C TRP A 84 -5.56 -7.06 6.88
N LEU A 85 -4.25 -7.06 7.20
CA LEU A 85 -3.24 -6.29 6.47
C LEU A 85 -3.19 -6.72 5.00
N LEU A 86 -3.20 -8.03 4.73
CA LEU A 86 -3.31 -8.54 3.36
C LEU A 86 -4.62 -8.07 2.68
N GLY A 87 -5.72 -8.03 3.45
CA GLY A 87 -6.97 -7.27 3.21
C GLY A 87 -6.75 -5.92 2.57
N GLN A 88 -6.12 -5.04 3.35
CA GLN A 88 -5.87 -3.66 2.97
C GLN A 88 -4.93 -3.57 1.77
N TRP A 89 -3.90 -4.43 1.67
CA TRP A 89 -3.02 -4.44 0.50
C TRP A 89 -3.74 -4.74 -0.81
N THR A 90 -4.71 -5.66 -0.81
CA THR A 90 -5.56 -5.89 -2.00
C THR A 90 -6.40 -4.65 -2.35
N ARG A 91 -6.81 -3.86 -1.36
CA ARG A 91 -7.54 -2.60 -1.59
C ARG A 91 -6.62 -1.53 -2.17
N LEU A 92 -5.39 -1.42 -1.66
CA LEU A 92 -4.36 -0.51 -2.15
C LEU A 92 -4.03 -0.82 -3.62
N ASP A 93 -3.77 -2.09 -3.94
CA ASP A 93 -3.47 -2.56 -5.29
C ASP A 93 -4.54 -2.13 -6.31
N ARG A 94 -5.82 -2.33 -5.97
CA ARG A 94 -6.94 -1.92 -6.81
C ARG A 94 -7.05 -0.42 -6.96
N TRP A 95 -6.86 0.33 -5.88
CA TRP A 95 -6.89 1.78 -5.95
C TRP A 95 -5.79 2.29 -6.88
N VAL A 96 -4.58 1.72 -6.82
CA VAL A 96 -3.50 2.06 -7.76
C VAL A 96 -3.89 1.66 -9.18
N ALA A 97 -4.45 0.48 -9.42
CA ALA A 97 -4.92 0.09 -10.75
C ALA A 97 -5.92 1.08 -11.35
N ASP A 98 -6.84 1.61 -10.54
CA ASP A 98 -7.88 2.55 -10.98
C ASP A 98 -7.36 3.99 -11.17
N HIS A 99 -6.22 4.33 -10.56
CA HIS A 99 -5.70 5.70 -10.50
C HIS A 99 -4.29 5.86 -11.06
N ALA A 100 -3.62 4.80 -11.51
CA ALA A 100 -2.35 4.91 -12.19
C ALA A 100 -2.56 5.55 -13.57
N SER A 101 -1.63 6.40 -13.98
CA SER A 101 -1.58 6.84 -15.39
C SER A 101 -1.15 5.65 -16.26
N PRO A 102 -1.56 5.57 -17.54
CA PRO A 102 -1.17 4.48 -18.44
C PRO A 102 0.36 4.29 -18.52
N ASP A 103 1.12 5.38 -18.49
CA ASP A 103 2.59 5.39 -18.50
C ASP A 103 3.23 4.95 -17.17
N ALA A 104 2.45 4.87 -16.09
CA ALA A 104 2.89 4.41 -14.77
C ALA A 104 2.82 2.88 -14.63
N THR A 105 2.18 2.19 -15.58
CA THR A 105 2.11 0.73 -15.59
C THR A 105 3.39 0.20 -16.23
N HIS A 106 4.29 -0.34 -15.43
CA HIS A 106 5.42 -1.11 -15.92
C HIS A 106 4.92 -2.19 -16.90
N ALA A 107 5.35 -2.06 -18.16
CA ALA A 107 5.34 -3.14 -19.13
C ALA A 107 6.10 -4.38 -18.59
#